data_AF-A0A1K0FJR8-F1
#
_entry.id   AF-A0A1K0FJR8-F1
#
_cell.length_a   1.000
_cell.length_b   1.000
_cell.length_c   1.000
_cell.angle_alpha   90.00
_cell.angle_beta   90.00
_cell.angle_gamma   90.00
#
_symmetry.space_group_name_H-M   'P 1'
#
loop_
_entity.id
_entity.type
_entity.pdbx_description
1 polymer ?
#
loop_
_entity_poly.entity_id
_entity_poly.type
_entity_poly.pdbx_seq_one_letter_code
_entity_poly.pdbx_strand_id
1 'polypeptide(L)'
;MLLPFNFSDQCTGWLRVGPARDRLVEVQAGWSNVSQYDLAPSDFTAASTRILDFEPVRNARIERSLDDIIAAVATLRESFAASPEETAES
;
A
#
# COMPACT_ATOMS: atom_id res chain seq x y z
N MET A 1 -12.88 9.38 33.02
CA MET A 1 -11.64 8.56 32.98
C MET A 1 -11.60 7.94 31.59
N LEU A 2 -10.88 8.56 30.65
CA LEU A 2 -10.86 8.19 29.23
C LEU A 2 -9.61 7.32 28.97
N LEU A 3 -9.77 6.28 28.15
CA LEU A 3 -8.82 5.19 27.91
C LEU A 3 -7.39 5.69 27.61
N PRO A 4 -6.33 5.05 28.16
CA PRO A 4 -4.94 5.52 28.05
C PRO A 4 -4.24 5.17 26.72
N PHE A 5 -4.97 4.76 25.69
CA PHE A 5 -4.38 4.42 24.40
C PHE A 5 -5.08 5.16 23.28
N ASN A 6 -4.53 6.32 22.93
CA ASN A 6 -4.76 6.93 21.63
C ASN A 6 -4.00 6.06 20.61
N PHE A 7 -4.68 5.09 19.99
CA PHE A 7 -4.22 4.43 18.77
C PHE A 7 -4.29 5.42 17.61
N SER A 8 -3.50 6.49 17.69
CA SER A 8 -3.19 7.27 16.51
C SER A 8 -2.09 6.49 15.82
N ASP A 9 -2.46 5.71 14.80
CA ASP A 9 -1.48 5.12 13.88
C ASP A 9 -0.76 6.29 13.19
N GLN A 10 0.31 6.78 13.82
CA GLN A 10 1.18 7.83 13.29
C GLN A 10 1.99 7.31 12.10
N CYS A 11 2.06 5.99 11.95
CA CYS A 11 2.72 5.32 10.84
C CYS A 11 1.68 4.87 9.80
N THR A 12 1.88 5.30 8.55
CA THR A 12 1.12 4.81 7.40
C THR A 12 2.01 3.88 6.56
N GLY A 13 1.44 2.75 6.12
CA GLY A 13 2.11 1.83 5.21
C GLY A 13 1.98 2.26 3.75
N TRP A 14 3.07 2.15 2.99
CA TRP A 14 3.14 2.62 1.61
C TRP A 14 3.71 1.55 0.68
N LEU A 15 3.24 1.57 -0.57
CA LEU A 15 3.88 0.89 -1.68
C LEU A 15 4.55 1.94 -2.56
N ARG A 16 5.88 1.94 -2.60
CA ARG A 16 6.65 2.77 -3.51
C ARG A 16 6.89 1.98 -4.80
N VAL A 17 6.51 2.58 -5.92
CA VAL A 17 6.66 2.00 -7.25
C VAL A 17 7.59 2.91 -8.06
N GLY A 18 8.64 2.34 -8.65
CA GLY A 18 9.62 3.11 -9.42
C GLY A 18 10.31 2.30 -10.50
N PRO A 19 10.96 2.98 -11.47
CA PRO A 19 11.71 2.29 -12.51
C PRO A 19 12.90 1.52 -11.92
N ALA A 20 13.09 0.30 -12.40
CA ALA A 20 14.26 -0.54 -12.16
C ALA A 20 15.07 -0.73 -13.46
N ARG A 21 16.00 -1.69 -13.45
CA ARG A 21 16.80 -2.03 -14.65
C ARG A 21 15.93 -2.69 -15.71
N ASP A 22 16.36 -2.63 -16.98
CA ASP A 22 15.84 -3.45 -18.08
C ASP A 22 14.31 -3.47 -18.24
N ARG A 23 13.66 -2.30 -18.19
CA ARG A 23 12.19 -2.12 -18.28
C ARG A 23 11.39 -2.79 -17.16
N LEU A 24 12.05 -3.19 -16.07
CA LEU A 24 11.38 -3.65 -14.88
C LEU A 24 10.95 -2.48 -14.00
N VAL A 25 9.99 -2.77 -13.14
CA VAL A 25 9.50 -1.89 -12.09
C VAL A 25 9.83 -2.53 -10.75
N GLU A 26 10.37 -1.74 -9.85
CA GLU A 26 10.51 -2.10 -8.45
C GLU A 26 9.25 -1.69 -7.70
N VAL A 27 8.71 -2.62 -6.91
CA VAL A 27 7.70 -2.32 -5.90
C VAL A 27 8.30 -2.64 -4.53
N GLN A 28 8.35 -1.64 -3.66
CA GLN A 28 8.91 -1.74 -2.32
C GLN A 28 7.88 -1.29 -1.29
N ALA A 29 7.64 -2.14 -0.29
CA ALA A 29 6.82 -1.78 0.86
C ALA A 29 7.65 -1.02 1.89
N GLY A 30 7.05 -0.04 2.55
CA GLY A 30 7.70 0.73 3.60
C GLY A 30 6.72 1.48 4.50
N TRP A 31 7.27 2.13 5.50
CA TRP A 31 6.55 2.93 6.48
C TRP A 31 6.95 4.39 6.37
N SER A 32 6.07 5.29 6.76
CA SER A 32 6.39 6.71 6.93
C SER A 32 5.57 7.28 8.06
N ASN A 33 6.13 8.23 8.80
CA ASN A 33 5.48 8.89 9.92
C ASN A 33 4.55 9.99 9.41
N VAL A 34 3.47 9.57 8.74
CA VAL A 34 2.42 10.44 8.23
C VAL A 34 1.12 10.07 8.92
N SER A 35 0.54 11.03 9.64
CA SER A 35 -0.76 10.87 10.25
C SER A 35 -1.82 10.69 9.15
N GLN A 36 -2.71 9.70 9.32
CA GLN A 36 -3.76 9.37 8.34
C GLN A 36 -4.66 10.55 7.96
N TYR A 37 -4.73 11.61 8.78
CA TYR A 37 -5.53 12.81 8.51
C TYR A 37 -4.87 13.81 7.55
N ASP A 38 -3.56 13.67 7.28
CA ASP A 38 -2.82 14.63 6.46
C ASP A 38 -2.87 14.32 4.95
N LEU A 39 -3.41 13.16 4.56
CA LEU A 39 -3.46 12.69 3.19
C LEU A 39 -4.85 12.13 2.83
N ALA A 40 -5.49 12.76 1.85
CA ALA A 40 -6.67 12.19 1.22
C ALA A 40 -6.23 11.05 0.27
N PRO A 41 -6.86 9.87 0.29
CA PRO A 41 -6.51 8.76 -0.60
C PRO A 41 -6.58 9.10 -2.10
N SER A 42 -7.34 10.13 -2.49
CA SER A 42 -7.44 10.60 -3.88
C SER A 42 -6.30 11.51 -4.32
N ASP A 43 -5.47 12.02 -3.41
CA ASP A 43 -4.39 12.98 -3.70
C ASP A 43 -3.01 12.33 -3.65
N PHE A 44 -2.81 11.36 -4.54
CA PHE A 44 -1.56 10.59 -4.65
C PHE A 44 -0.35 11.47 -5.02
N THR A 45 -0.57 12.54 -5.79
CA THR A 45 0.49 13.46 -6.21
C THR A 45 1.02 14.25 -5.01
N ALA A 46 0.14 14.81 -4.17
CA ALA A 46 0.56 15.49 -2.96
C ALA A 46 1.21 14.53 -1.95
N ALA A 47 0.70 13.30 -1.82
CA ALA A 47 1.27 12.27 -0.95
C ALA A 47 2.73 11.97 -1.29
N SER A 48 3.05 11.80 -2.58
CA SER A 48 4.42 11.47 -3.02
C SER A 48 5.47 12.52 -2.65
N THR A 49 5.08 13.81 -2.57
CA THR A 49 5.98 14.91 -2.17
C THR A 49 6.15 15.05 -0.65
N ARG A 50 5.24 14.46 0.14
CA ARG A 50 5.20 14.59 1.60
C ARG A 50 5.85 13.42 2.32
N ILE A 51 5.99 12.28 1.65
CA ILE A 51 6.64 11.08 2.18
C ILE A 51 8.16 11.23 2.04
N LEU A 52 8.78 11.93 3.00
CA LEU A 52 10.23 12.22 3.01
C LEU A 52 11.03 11.21 3.84
N ASP A 53 10.37 10.52 4.76
CA ASP A 53 10.94 9.62 5.77
C ASP A 53 10.61 8.14 5.49
N PHE A 54 10.44 7.79 4.21
CA PHE A 54 10.13 6.42 3.82
C PHE A 54 11.19 5.43 4.31
N GLU A 55 10.77 4.54 5.21
CA GLU A 55 11.58 3.46 5.75
C GLU A 55 11.16 2.13 5.09
N PRO A 56 12.00 1.53 4.23
CA PRO A 56 11.66 0.30 3.53
C PRO A 56 11.61 -0.90 4.49
N VAL A 57 10.60 -1.75 4.32
CA VAL A 57 10.51 -3.02 5.03
C VAL A 57 11.53 -4.00 4.44
N ARG A 58 12.33 -4.61 5.32
CA ARG A 58 13.35 -5.57 4.93
C ARG A 58 12.73 -6.75 4.17
N ASN A 59 13.32 -7.10 3.03
CA ASN A 59 12.89 -8.20 2.16
C ASN A 59 11.48 -8.06 1.56
N ALA A 60 10.81 -6.91 1.70
CA ALA A 60 9.50 -6.65 1.12
C ALA A 60 9.63 -5.83 -0.19
N ARG A 61 10.39 -6.38 -1.14
CA ARG A 61 10.71 -5.76 -2.43
C ARG A 61 10.57 -6.80 -3.53
N ILE A 62 9.91 -6.42 -4.62
CA ILE A 62 9.85 -7.20 -5.85
C ILE A 62 10.35 -6.36 -7.03
N GLU A 63 10.99 -7.01 -7.99
CA GLU A 63 11.26 -6.44 -9.32
C GLU A 63 10.52 -7.29 -10.35
N ARG A 64 9.61 -6.67 -11.11
CA ARG A 64 8.83 -7.34 -12.16
C ARG A 64 8.48 -6.37 -13.28
N SER A 65 8.05 -6.90 -14.42
CA SER A 65 7.49 -6.05 -15.47
C SER A 65 6.20 -5.40 -14.98
N LEU A 66 5.91 -4.19 -15.48
CA LEU A 66 4.67 -3.50 -15.14
C LEU A 66 3.43 -4.28 -15.62
N ASP A 67 3.53 -4.89 -16.80
CA ASP A 67 2.45 -5.67 -17.40
C ASP A 67 2.09 -6.89 -16.54
N ASP A 68 3.09 -7.61 -16.00
CA ASP A 68 2.85 -8.74 -15.11
C ASP A 68 2.17 -8.32 -13.80
N ILE A 69 2.55 -7.15 -13.26
CA ILE A 69 1.93 -6.60 -12.04
C ILE A 69 0.46 -6.27 -12.31
N ILE A 70 0.17 -5.60 -13.44
CA ILE A 70 -1.20 -5.25 -13.84
C ILE A 70 -2.04 -6.51 -14.01
N ALA A 71 -1.53 -7.52 -14.73
CA ALA A 71 -2.22 -8.78 -14.94
C ALA A 71 -2.53 -9.50 -13.62
N ALA A 72 -1.54 -9.60 -12.72
CA ALA A 72 -1.73 -10.23 -11.42
C ALA A 72 -2.79 -9.52 -10.56
N VAL A 73 -2.79 -8.17 -10.55
CA VAL A 73 -3.80 -7.38 -9.82
C VAL A 73 -5.19 -7.58 -10.42
N ALA A 74 -5.32 -7.64 -11.75
CA ALA A 74 -6.60 -7.92 -12.41
C ALA A 74 -7.16 -9.29 -12.01
N THR A 75 -6.33 -10.34 -12.09
CA THR A 75 -6.72 -11.70 -11.67
C THR A 75 -7.13 -11.77 -10.19
N LEU A 76 -6.41 -11.08 -9.30
CA LEU A 76 -6.77 -11.02 -7.89
C LEU A 76 -8.12 -10.32 -7.69
N ARG A 77 -8.36 -9.18 -8.36
CA ARG A 77 -9.65 -8.47 -8.28
C ARG A 77 -10.81 -9.34 -8.75
N GLU A 78 -10.64 -10.07 -9.84
CA GLU A 78 -11.64 -11.02 -10.34
C GLU A 78 -11.88 -12.14 -9.33
N SER A 79 -10.82 -12.67 -8.71
CA SER A 79 -10.91 -13.71 -7.67
C SER A 79 -11.67 -13.22 -6.43
N PHE A 80 -11.41 -11.99 -5.98
CA PHE A 80 -12.14 -11.38 -4.86
C PHE A 80 -13.60 -11.09 -5.20
N ALA A 81 -13.89 -10.65 -6.43
CA ALA A 81 -15.27 -10.44 -6.88
C ALA A 81 -16.04 -11.77 -7.05
N ALA A 82 -15.32 -12.88 -7.26
CA ALA A 82 -15.88 -14.21 -7.44
C ALA A 82 -16.04 -15.01 -6.14
N SER A 83 -15.52 -14.54 -5.01
CA SER A 83 -15.78 -15.14 -3.69
C SER A 83 -17.14 -14.66 -3.17
N PRO A 84 -18.18 -15.50 -3.13
CA PRO A 84 -19.41 -15.16 -2.41
C PRO A 84 -19.10 -15.11 -0.91
N GLU A 85 -19.64 -14.10 -0.21
CA GLU A 85 -19.67 -14.05 1.25
C GLU A 85 -20.16 -15.39 1.82
N GLU A 86 -19.30 -16.06 2.58
CA GLU A 86 -19.69 -17.17 3.45
C GLU A 86 -20.40 -16.59 4.69
N THR A 87 -21.73 -16.55 4.61
CA THR A 87 -22.72 -16.79 5.68
C THR A 87 -22.28 -16.64 7.15
N ALA A 88 -22.78 -15.62 7.84
CA ALA A 88 -23.24 -15.65 9.25
C ALA A 88 -24.00 -14.33 9.50
N GLU A 89 -25.28 -14.31 9.88
CA GLU A 89 -25.74 -14.73 11.22
C GLU A 89 -27.17 -15.28 11.18
N SER A 90 -27.44 -16.16 12.15
CA SER A 90 -28.63 -16.99 12.37
C SER A 90 -29.93 -16.23 12.67
#